data_AF-A0A2H0TYE3-F1
#
_entry.id   AF-A0A2H0TYE3-F1
#
_cell.length_a   1.000
_cell.length_b   1.000
_cell.length_c   1.000
_cell.angle_alpha   90.00
_cell.angle_beta   90.00
_cell.angle_gamma   90.00
#
_symmetry.space_group_name_H-M   'P 1'
#
loop_
_entity.id
_entity.type
_entity.pdbx_description
1 polymer ?
#
loop_
_entity_poly.entity_id
_entity_poly.type
_entity_poly.pdbx_seq_one_letter_code
_entity_poly.pdbx_strand_id
1 'polypeptide(L)'
;MKKIKCLRKKIDCVDKNILKLLAKRFVLTDKIGVIKKLENINIEDKSREIEILEKFEKNAEKLNLDKNFIINLLQLILQESKKDKSNFFIFGKVIRF
;
A
#
# COMPACT_ATOMS: atom_id res chain seq x y z
N MET A 1 -18.97 28.22 -6.01
CA MET A 1 -18.42 27.18 -6.92
C MET A 1 -16.89 27.20 -7.10
N LYS A 2 -16.22 28.35 -7.30
CA LYS A 2 -14.74 28.41 -7.51
C LYS A 2 -13.90 27.80 -6.37
N LYS A 3 -14.26 28.04 -5.10
CA LYS A 3 -13.56 27.48 -3.92
C LYS A 3 -13.61 25.94 -3.87
N ILE A 4 -14.77 25.34 -4.14
CA ILE A 4 -14.96 23.88 -4.22
C ILE A 4 -14.05 23.28 -5.31
N LYS A 5 -14.00 23.91 -6.49
CA LYS A 5 -13.13 23.46 -7.58
C LYS A 5 -11.66 23.47 -7.20
N CYS A 6 -11.21 24.46 -6.42
CA CYS A 6 -9.84 24.51 -5.91
C CYS A 6 -9.55 23.37 -4.92
N LEU A 7 -10.47 23.10 -3.98
CA LEU A 7 -10.33 21.99 -3.05
C LEU A 7 -10.28 20.63 -3.75
N ARG A 8 -11.14 20.41 -4.76
CA ARG A 8 -11.11 19.18 -5.57
C ARG A 8 -9.77 18.97 -6.25
N LYS A 9 -9.16 20.01 -6.83
CA LYS A 9 -7.81 19.90 -7.39
C LYS A 9 -6.75 19.49 -6.36
N LYS A 10 -6.88 19.95 -5.11
CA LYS A 10 -5.98 19.52 -4.02
C LYS A 10 -6.20 18.06 -3.67
N ILE A 11 -7.45 17.60 -3.66
CA ILE A 11 -7.81 16.18 -3.47
C ILE A 11 -7.19 15.34 -4.60
N ASP A 12 -7.34 15.74 -5.86
CA ASP A 12 -6.76 15.03 -7.01
C ASP A 12 -5.24 14.85 -6.87
N CYS A 13 -4.54 15.86 -6.34
CA CYS A 13 -3.10 15.78 -6.05
C CYS A 13 -2.79 14.78 -4.92
N VAL A 14 -3.59 14.75 -3.86
CA VAL A 14 -3.46 13.78 -2.76
C VAL A 14 -3.71 12.36 -3.29
N ASP A 15 -4.76 12.16 -4.08
CA ASP A 15 -5.11 10.86 -4.65
C ASP A 15 -4.00 10.33 -5.58
N LYS A 16 -3.42 11.20 -6.42
CA LYS A 16 -2.24 10.86 -7.23
C LYS A 16 -1.07 10.40 -6.36
N ASN A 17 -0.87 11.00 -5.20
CA ASN A 17 0.19 10.61 -4.27
C ASN A 17 -0.11 9.29 -3.57
N ILE A 18 -1.35 9.03 -3.17
CA ILE A 18 -1.78 7.74 -2.61
C ILE A 18 -1.45 6.61 -3.59
N LEU A 19 -1.83 6.76 -4.86
CA LEU A 19 -1.55 5.77 -5.90
C LEU A 19 -0.04 5.52 -6.09
N LYS A 20 0.76 6.59 -6.13
CA LYS A 20 2.24 6.47 -6.24
C LYS A 20 2.85 5.73 -5.05
N LEU A 21 2.38 6.00 -3.83
CA LEU A 21 2.85 5.35 -2.62
C LEU A 21 2.47 3.87 -2.59
N LEU A 22 1.24 3.53 -2.99
CA LEU A 22 0.80 2.14 -3.13
C LEU A 22 1.65 1.38 -4.16
N ALA A 23 1.89 1.95 -5.34
CA ALA A 23 2.75 1.34 -6.36
C ALA A 23 4.17 1.09 -5.83
N LYS A 24 4.78 2.08 -5.15
CA LYS A 24 6.09 1.92 -4.52
C LYS A 24 6.09 0.81 -3.47
N ARG A 25 5.04 0.75 -2.63
CA ARG A 25 4.89 -0.29 -1.61
C ARG A 25 4.84 -1.67 -2.24
N PHE A 26 4.08 -1.84 -3.33
CA PHE A 26 3.96 -3.13 -4.01
C PHE A 26 5.25 -3.58 -4.68
N VAL A 27 6.03 -2.66 -5.26
CA VAL A 27 7.38 -2.99 -5.77
C VAL A 27 8.29 -3.51 -4.64
N LEU A 28 8.18 -2.95 -3.44
CA LEU A 28 8.96 -3.41 -2.29
C LEU A 28 8.49 -4.79 -1.81
N THR A 29 7.19 -5.05 -1.77
CA THR A 29 6.66 -6.37 -1.38
C THR A 29 7.01 -7.44 -2.39
N ASP A 30 6.99 -7.13 -3.69
CA ASP A 30 7.39 -8.06 -4.76
C ASP A 30 8.86 -8.47 -4.59
N LYS A 31 9.76 -7.51 -4.28
CA LYS A 31 11.17 -7.79 -3.97
C LYS A 31 11.33 -8.70 -2.76
N ILE A 32 10.57 -8.46 -1.69
CA ILE A 32 10.57 -9.31 -0.49
C ILE A 32 10.10 -10.72 -0.86
N GLY A 33 9.04 -10.85 -1.67
CA GLY A 33 8.53 -12.13 -2.14
C GLY A 33 9.56 -12.95 -2.92
N VAL A 34 10.33 -12.29 -3.81
CA VAL A 34 11.43 -12.92 -4.54
C VAL A 34 12.50 -13.44 -3.58
N ILE A 35 12.93 -12.63 -2.60
CA ILE A 35 13.95 -13.03 -1.61
C ILE A 35 13.44 -14.24 -0.80
N LYS A 36 12.23 -14.17 -0.26
CA LYS A 36 11.64 -15.27 0.51
C LYS A 36 11.57 -16.57 -0.30
N LYS A 37 11.22 -16.49 -1.58
CA LYS A 37 11.17 -17.65 -2.49
C LYS A 37 12.57 -18.23 -2.75
N LEU A 38 13.58 -17.38 -2.92
CA LEU A 38 14.97 -17.83 -3.12
C LEU A 38 15.54 -18.49 -1.87
N GLU A 39 15.18 -17.99 -0.69
CA GLU A 39 15.68 -18.48 0.60
C GLU A 39 14.80 -19.59 1.22
N ASN A 40 13.75 -20.05 0.53
CA ASN A 40 12.74 -20.99 1.03
C ASN A 40 12.11 -20.56 2.38
N ILE A 41 12.01 -19.25 2.61
CA ILE A 41 11.34 -18.68 3.78
C ILE A 41 9.84 -18.69 3.54
N ASN A 42 9.07 -19.03 4.58
CA ASN A 42 7.62 -19.01 4.49
C ASN A 42 7.09 -17.62 4.07
N ILE A 43 6.16 -17.61 3.11
CA ILE A 43 5.56 -16.39 2.58
C ILE A 43 4.78 -15.67 3.69
N GLU A 44 4.13 -16.44 4.56
CA GLU A 44 3.39 -15.93 5.72
C GLU A 44 4.30 -15.60 6.90
N ASP A 45 4.18 -14.37 7.39
CA ASP A 45 4.89 -13.86 8.56
C ASP A 45 3.89 -13.15 9.48
N LYS A 46 3.28 -13.92 10.37
CA LYS A 46 2.20 -13.44 11.25
C LYS A 46 2.68 -12.38 12.24
N SER A 47 3.91 -12.50 12.75
CA SER A 47 4.45 -11.49 13.67
C SER A 47 4.65 -10.16 12.96
N ARG A 48 5.12 -10.19 11.71
CA ARG A 48 5.22 -8.98 10.88
C ARG A 48 3.86 -8.33 10.61
N GLU A 49 2.81 -9.12 10.36
CA GLU A 49 1.47 -8.59 10.13
C GLU A 49 0.89 -7.89 11.36
N ILE A 50 1.08 -8.48 12.55
CA ILE A 50 0.69 -7.86 13.83
C ILE A 50 1.42 -6.54 14.03
N GLU A 51 2.74 -6.50 13.79
CA GLU A 51 3.54 -5.27 13.93
C GLU A 51 3.08 -4.15 12.98
N ILE A 52 2.69 -4.50 11.75
CA ILE A 52 2.15 -3.53 10.78
C ILE A 52 0.81 -2.98 11.27
N LEU A 53 -0.08 -3.84 11.76
CA LEU A 53 -1.38 -3.45 12.29
C LEU A 53 -1.23 -2.48 13.47
N GLU A 54 -0.43 -2.82 14.48
CA GLU A 54 -0.20 -1.96 15.64
C GLU A 54 0.35 -0.58 15.26
N LYS A 55 1.28 -0.54 14.29
CA LYS A 55 1.83 0.73 13.77
C LYS A 55 0.77 1.54 13.03
N PHE A 56 -0.08 0.88 12.24
CA PHE A 56 -1.16 1.54 11.50
C PHE A 56 -2.21 2.12 12.45
N GLU A 57 -2.62 1.38 13.47
CA GLU A 57 -3.57 1.84 14.48
C GLU A 57 -3.06 3.09 15.21
N LYS A 58 -1.82 3.05 15.71
CA LYS A 58 -1.19 4.19 16.39
C LYS A 58 -1.09 5.43 15.50
N ASN A 59 -0.85 5.25 14.20
CA ASN A 59 -0.78 6.36 13.26
C ASN A 59 -2.17 6.88 12.89
N ALA A 60 -3.18 6.02 12.76
CA ALA A 60 -4.56 6.41 12.51
C ALA A 60 -5.09 7.31 13.63
N GLU A 61 -4.85 6.92 14.88
CA GLU A 61 -5.23 7.70 16.06
C GLU A 61 -4.60 9.11 16.04
N LYS A 62 -3.29 9.20 15.80
CA LYS A 62 -2.57 10.49 15.70
C LYS A 62 -3.08 11.40 14.59
N LEU A 63 -3.64 10.82 13.53
CA LEU A 63 -4.17 11.54 12.37
C LEU A 63 -5.68 11.79 12.48
N ASN A 64 -6.32 11.41 13.60
CA ASN A 64 -7.77 11.46 13.81
C ASN A 64 -8.55 10.72 12.69
N LEU A 65 -8.04 9.57 12.26
CA LEU A 65 -8.68 8.71 11.28
C LEU A 65 -9.49 7.62 11.99
N ASP A 66 -10.63 7.23 11.39
CA ASP A 66 -11.42 6.12 11.90
C ASP A 66 -10.60 4.83 11.88
N LYS A 67 -10.49 4.21 13.06
CA LYS A 67 -9.67 3.02 13.26
C LYS A 67 -10.13 1.85 12.39
N ASN A 68 -11.45 1.63 12.32
CA ASN A 68 -12.03 0.51 11.57
C ASN A 68 -11.78 0.66 10.07
N PHE A 69 -11.98 1.87 9.54
CA PHE A 69 -11.68 2.19 8.15
C PHE A 69 -10.22 1.92 7.79
N ILE A 70 -9.28 2.36 8.63
CA ILE A 70 -7.84 2.19 8.36
C ILE A 70 -7.39 0.74 8.48
N ILE A 71 -7.94 -0.03 9.41
CA ILE A 71 -7.67 -1.48 9.50
C ILE A 71 -8.18 -2.18 8.24
N ASN A 72 -9.40 -1.90 7.80
CA ASN A 72 -9.97 -2.50 6.58
C ASN A 72 -9.16 -2.13 5.34
N LEU A 73 -8.73 -0.86 5.23
CA LEU A 73 -7.86 -0.41 4.14
C LEU A 73 -6.51 -1.15 4.16
N LEU A 74 -5.90 -1.30 5.33
CA LEU A 74 -4.63 -2.01 5.48
C LEU A 74 -4.77 -3.49 5.07
N GLN A 75 -5.86 -4.15 5.48
CA GLN A 75 -6.14 -5.54 5.10
C GLN A 75 -6.23 -5.69 3.58
N LEU A 76 -6.93 -4.79 2.88
CA LEU A 76 -6.99 -4.79 1.42
C LEU A 76 -5.60 -4.64 0.77
N ILE A 77 -4.78 -3.72 1.29
CA ILE A 77 -3.41 -3.52 0.80
C ILE A 77 -2.54 -4.76 1.04
N LEU A 78 -2.63 -5.39 2.22
CA LEU A 78 -1.88 -6.60 2.54
C LEU A 78 -2.30 -7.78 1.67
N GLN A 79 -3.61 -7.98 1.48
CA GLN A 79 -4.14 -9.00 0.59
C GLN A 79 -3.61 -8.82 -0.84
N GLU A 80 -3.65 -7.59 -1.37
CA GLU A 80 -3.12 -7.30 -2.70
C GLU A 80 -1.61 -7.58 -2.81
N SER A 81 -0.86 -7.38 -1.71
CA SER A 81 0.57 -7.65 -1.67
C SER A 81 0.93 -9.14 -1.70
N LYS A 82 0.01 -9.99 -1.23
CA LYS A 82 0.20 -11.45 -1.17
C LYS A 82 -0.30 -12.15 -2.43
N LYS A 83 -1.12 -11.49 -3.25
CA LYS A 83 -1.56 -12.07 -4.53
C LYS A 83 -0.31 -12.38 -5.36
N ASP A 84 -0.14 -13.65 -5.67
CA ASP A 84 1.02 -14.14 -6.38
C ASP A 84 1.00 -13.54 -7.80
N LYS A 85 1.84 -12.53 -8.03
CA LYS A 85 2.02 -11.91 -9.33
C LYS A 85 2.97 -12.73 -10.21
N SER A 86 2.91 -14.05 -10.11
CA SER A 86 3.65 -14.98 -10.97
C SER A 86 3.34 -14.79 -12.47
N ASN A 87 2.37 -13.93 -12.81
CA ASN A 87 2.07 -13.46 -14.16
C ASN A 87 2.18 -11.92 -14.40
N PHE A 88 2.73 -11.13 -13.47
CA PHE A 88 3.02 -9.70 -13.73
C PHE A 88 4.50 -9.50 -14.11
N PHE A 89 5.00 -10.34 -15.01
CA PHE A 89 6.10 -9.95 -15.89
C PHE A 89 5.49 -9.06 -16.96
N ILE A 90 5.51 -7.73 -16.80
CA ILE A 90 5.71 -6.77 -17.89
C ILE A 90 6.06 -5.38 -17.28
N PHE A 91 7.32 -5.03 -17.48
CA PHE A 91 7.86 -3.69 -17.76
C PHE A 91 8.04 -2.67 -16.62
N GLY A 92 9.31 -2.57 -16.22
CA GLY A 92 9.97 -1.27 -16.17
C GLY A 92 9.87 -0.57 -17.53
N LYS A 93 8.82 0.22 -17.74
CA LYS A 93 8.74 1.35 -18.67
C LYS A 93 7.45 2.11 -18.36
N VAL A 94 7.60 3.42 -18.24
CA VAL A 94 6.51 4.43 -18.21
C VAL A 94 5.75 4.58 -16.89
N ILE A 95 6.29 5.44 -16.02
CA ILE A 95 5.47 6.56 -15.53
C ILE A 95 6.22 7.83 -15.87
N ARG A 96 6.01 8.29 -17.10
CA ARG A 96 6.30 9.65 -17.56
C ARG A 96 4.94 10.32 -17.75
N PHE A 97 4.46 11.01 -16.71
CA PHE A 97 3.35 11.98 -16.76
C PHE A 97 3.56 13.05 -15.69
#